data_AF-A0A355HAS4-F1
#
_entry.id   AF-A0A355HAS4-F1
#
_cell.length_a   1.000
_cell.length_b   1.000
_cell.length_c   1.000
_cell.angle_alpha   90.00
_cell.angle_beta   90.00
_cell.angle_gamma   90.00
#
_symmetry.space_group_name_H-M   'P 1'
#
loop_
_entity.id
_entity.type
_entity.pdbx_description
1 polymer ?
#
loop_
_entity_poly.entity_id
_entity_poly.type
_entity_poly.pdbx_seq_one_letter_code
_entity_poly.pdbx_strand_id
1 'polypeptide(L)' 'GVDNILRIHSINIPTLKGHYELYLSAMKGTRDLSHKRREMIAVVVSTINQCHY' A
#
# COMPACT_ATOMS: atom_id res chain seq x y z
N GLY A 1 9.47 -11.64 -5.06
CA GLY A 1 8.21 -12.08 -5.68
C GLY A 1 7.31 -10.89 -5.87
N VAL A 2 6.14 -11.06 -6.49
CA VAL A 2 5.09 -10.02 -6.54
C VAL A 2 4.18 -10.19 -5.33
N ASP A 3 3.77 -9.10 -4.67
CA ASP A 3 2.84 -9.15 -3.53
C ASP A 3 1.50 -9.78 -3.94
N ASN A 4 0.91 -10.63 -3.08
CA ASN A 4 -0.36 -11.28 -3.39
C ASN A 4 -1.50 -10.27 -3.61
N ILE A 5 -1.45 -9.08 -2.99
CA ILE A 5 -2.40 -7.98 -3.24
C ILE A 5 -2.32 -7.51 -4.70
N LEU A 6 -1.12 -7.35 -5.27
CA LEU A 6 -0.98 -7.03 -6.69
C LEU A 6 -1.37 -8.22 -7.58
N ARG A 7 -1.05 -9.45 -7.15
CA ARG A 7 -1.42 -10.66 -7.89
C ARG A 7 -2.94 -10.80 -8.01
N ILE A 8 -3.71 -10.57 -6.95
CA ILE A 8 -5.17 -10.69 -7.02
C ILE A 8 -5.78 -9.60 -7.90
N HIS A 9 -5.22 -8.38 -7.91
CA HIS A 9 -5.70 -7.32 -8.80
C HIS A 9 -5.37 -7.57 -10.28
N SER A 10 -4.45 -8.48 -10.61
CA SER A 10 -4.10 -8.80 -12.01
C SER A 10 -5.25 -9.43 -12.82
N ILE A 11 -6.33 -9.87 -12.17
CA ILE A 11 -7.57 -10.31 -12.83
C ILE A 11 -8.24 -9.18 -13.65
N ASN A 12 -7.96 -7.91 -13.32
CA ASN A 12 -8.49 -6.74 -14.01
C ASN A 12 -7.39 -5.68 -14.15
N ILE A 13 -6.90 -5.47 -15.37
CA ILE A 13 -5.78 -4.55 -15.64
C ILE A 13 -6.05 -3.11 -15.20
N PRO A 14 -7.23 -2.50 -15.47
CA PRO A 14 -7.56 -1.19 -14.90
C PRO A 14 -7.46 -1.13 -13.36
N THR A 15 -8.00 -2.13 -12.65
CA THR A 15 -7.92 -2.19 -11.18
C THR A 15 -6.48 -2.32 -10.69
N LEU A 16 -5.68 -3.18 -11.31
CA LEU A 16 -4.26 -3.32 -10.96
C LEU A 16 -3.51 -1.99 -11.07
N LYS A 17 -3.69 -1.27 -12.19
CA LYS A 17 -3.06 0.03 -12.41
C LYS A 17 -3.49 1.05 -11.37
N GLY A 18 -4.80 1.16 -11.13
CA GLY A 18 -5.34 2.09 -10.14
C GLY A 18 -4.84 1.80 -8.72
N HIS A 19 -4.77 0.52 -8.33
CA HIS A 19 -4.21 0.14 -7.03
C HIS A 19 -2.73 0.50 -6.91
N TYR A 20 -1.94 0.20 -7.95
CA TYR A 20 -0.52 0.51 -7.97
C TYR A 20 -0.24 2.02 -7.88
N GLU A 21 -0.99 2.83 -8.63
CA GLU A 21 -0.89 4.29 -8.57
C GLU A 21 -1.28 4.85 -7.20
N LEU A 22 -2.35 4.32 -6.60
CA LEU A 22 -2.76 4.68 -5.25
C LEU A 22 -1.66 4.36 -4.23
N TYR A 23 -1.11 3.14 -4.27
CA TYR A 23 -0.04 2.72 -3.36
C TYR A 23 1.18 3.63 -3.47
N LEU A 24 1.65 3.90 -4.70
CA LEU A 24 2.77 4.80 -4.93
C LEU A 24 2.49 6.21 -4.40
N SER A 25 1.31 6.76 -4.66
CA SER A 25 0.92 8.09 -4.18
C SER A 25 0.89 8.15 -2.65
N ALA A 26 0.30 7.14 -2.00
CA ALA A 26 0.13 7.09 -0.55
C ALA A 26 1.46 6.91 0.18
N MET A 27 2.37 6.07 -0.35
CA MET A 27 3.62 5.69 0.32
C MET A 27 4.81 6.57 -0.08
N LYS A 28 4.71 7.34 -1.17
CA LYS A 28 5.74 8.31 -1.55
C LYS A 28 5.97 9.32 -0.43
N GLY A 29 7.19 9.31 0.11
CA GLY A 29 7.62 10.23 1.17
C GLY A 29 7.58 11.68 0.69
N THR A 30 7.14 12.56 1.56
CA THR A 30 7.22 14.02 1.39
C THR A 30 8.16 14.62 2.44
N ARG A 31 8.51 15.91 2.30
CA ARG A 31 9.33 16.62 3.28
C ARG A 31 8.77 16.53 4.70
N ASP A 32 7.45 16.70 4.81
CA ASP A 32 6.78 16.80 6.12
C ASP A 32 6.33 15.41 6.64
N LEU A 33 6.21 14.42 5.75
CA LEU A 33 5.85 13.04 6.10
C LEU A 33 6.67 12.02 5.29
N SER A 34 7.78 11.59 5.89
CA SER A 34 8.71 10.64 5.29
C SER A 34 8.09 9.27 5.05
N HIS A 35 8.66 8.50 4.11
CA HIS A 35 8.27 7.12 3.84
C HIS A 35 8.21 6.28 5.12
N LYS A 36 9.26 6.35 5.97
CA LYS A 36 9.30 5.63 7.25
C LYS A 36 8.13 5.98 8.17
N ARG A 37 7.72 7.25 8.24
CA ARG A 37 6.56 7.66 9.06
C ARG A 37 5.24 7.15 8.48
N ARG A 38 5.11 7.07 7.15
CA ARG A 38 3.95 6.47 6.47
C ARG A 38 3.86 4.98 6.74
N GLU A 39 4.98 4.27 6.70
CA GLU A 39 5.05 2.85 7.11
C GLU A 39 4.60 2.66 8.57
N MET A 40 5.04 3.51 9.50
CA MET A 40 4.56 3.44 10.89
C MET A 40 3.04 3.62 10.99
N ILE A 41 2.47 4.56 10.23
CA ILE A 41 1.01 4.75 10.17
C ILE A 41 0.33 3.49 9.61
N ALA A 42 0.86 2.92 8.52
CA ALA A 42 0.33 1.71 7.90
C ALA A 42 0.33 0.53 8.89
N VAL A 43 1.42 0.31 9.63
CA VAL A 43 1.52 -0.75 10.65
C VAL A 43 0.51 -0.54 11.79
N VAL A 44 0.35 0.68 12.29
CA VAL A 44 -0.62 0.98 13.36
C VAL A 44 -2.05 0.70 12.87
N VAL A 45 -2.40 1.15 11.67
CA VAL A 45 -3.73 0.90 11.08
C VAL A 45 -3.96 -0.60 10.87
N SER A 46 -2.99 -1.34 10.34
CA SER A 46 -3.09 -2.79 10.16
C SER A 46 -3.23 -3.52 11.50
N THR A 47 -2.50 -3.08 12.53
CA THR A 47 -2.58 -3.66 13.89
C THR A 47 -3.96 -3.45 14.50
N ILE A 48 -4.50 -2.23 14.40
CA ILE A 48 -5.86 -1.90 14.88
C ILE A 48 -6.91 -2.78 14.17
N ASN A 49 -6.71 -3.05 12.87
CA ASN A 49 -7.61 -3.89 12.07
C ASN A 49 -7.28 -5.38 12.12
N GLN A 50 -6.33 -5.82 12.95
CA GLN A 50 -5.88 -7.23 13.02
C GLN A 50 -5.52 -7.83 11.65
N CYS A 51 -4.99 -7.00 10.76
CA CYS A 51 -4.58 -7.43 9.41
C CYS A 51 -3.18 -8.07 9.49
N HIS A 52 -3.12 -9.40 9.41
CA HIS A 52 -1.88 -10.18 9.56
C HIS A 52 -1.01 -10.26 8.28
N TYR A 53 -1.60 -9.94 7.13
CA TYR A 53 -1.03 -10.15 5.80
C TYR A 53 0.46 -9.75 5.69
#